data_AF-A0A7S2T8B0-F1
#
_entry.id   AF-A0A7S2T8B0-F1
#
_cell.length_a   1.000
_cell.length_b   1.000
_cell.length_c   1.000
_cell.angle_alpha   90.00
_cell.angle_beta   90.00
_cell.angle_gamma   90.00
#
_symmetry.space_group_name_H-M   'P 1'
#
loop_
_entity.id
_entity.type
_entity.pdbx_description
1 polymer ?
#
loop_
_entity_poly.entity_id
_entity_poly.type
_entity_poly.pdbx_seq_one_letter_code
_entity_poly.pdbx_strand_id
1 'polypeptide(L)'
;MKGTRATRVVLFLLFVLLCCTKAASGFKENEFKTCAKSSFCQRLRSVPPEHKYVIESLEADDSGAVRGKVSVVDEDAEDETLHKDIDFALLAYESGVLRLKVSQPGRFEVPEVLLDDLKQVPLTSQSKASAQEIFQFQNSLVVVTLSPMKVEVYGDKSKITTPTVVFNENSLFNFERQVKPGENGSSEWAETFLSHSDTRKNGPMGLSIDVHFPGANHVFGIPERATRFSLPPTKEVHANGEKVLHEPYRLYNL
;
A
#
# COMPACT_ATOMS: atom_id res chain seq x y z
N MET A 1 49.43 -31.24 45.81
CA MET A 1 49.70 -30.33 44.66
C MET A 1 49.29 -30.90 43.28
N LYS A 2 48.40 -31.89 43.17
CA LYS A 2 47.96 -32.46 41.87
C LYS A 2 46.68 -31.85 41.28
N GLY A 3 45.84 -31.19 42.10
CA GLY A 3 44.57 -30.60 41.65
C GLY A 3 44.73 -29.32 40.81
N THR A 4 45.76 -28.50 41.09
CA THR A 4 45.90 -27.15 40.51
C THR A 4 46.24 -27.15 39.02
N ARG A 5 46.88 -28.21 38.51
CA ARG A 5 47.27 -28.31 37.10
C ARG A 5 46.10 -28.73 36.20
N ALA A 6 45.27 -29.67 36.66
CA ALA A 6 44.07 -30.11 35.94
C ALA A 6 43.04 -28.98 35.82
N THR A 7 42.80 -28.23 36.89
CA THR A 7 41.87 -27.08 36.88
C THR A 7 42.32 -25.99 35.92
N ARG A 8 43.62 -25.70 35.84
CA ARG A 8 44.17 -24.71 34.89
C ARG A 8 44.01 -25.13 33.43
N VAL A 9 44.17 -26.43 33.13
CA VAL A 9 43.96 -26.97 31.78
C VAL A 9 42.49 -26.88 31.38
N VAL A 10 41.57 -27.22 32.28
CA VAL A 10 40.12 -27.12 32.02
C VAL A 10 39.69 -25.66 31.79
N LEU A 11 40.17 -24.73 32.63
CA LEU A 11 39.90 -23.29 32.45
C LEU A 11 40.46 -22.76 31.13
N PHE A 12 41.66 -23.19 30.74
CA PHE A 12 42.25 -22.80 29.47
C PHE A 12 41.46 -23.34 28.28
N LEU A 13 41.00 -24.59 28.32
CA LEU A 13 40.16 -25.18 27.28
C LEU A 13 38.78 -24.49 27.19
N LEU A 14 38.17 -24.14 28.33
CA LEU A 14 36.93 -23.37 28.35
C LEU A 14 37.11 -21.97 27.79
N PHE A 15 38.24 -21.31 28.10
CA PHE A 15 38.56 -20.00 27.53
C PHE A 15 38.77 -20.07 26.01
N VAL A 16 39.51 -21.07 25.52
CA VAL A 16 39.67 -21.31 24.08
C VAL A 16 38.32 -21.58 23.41
N LEU A 17 37.47 -22.41 24.02
CA LEU A 17 36.12 -22.68 23.50
C LEU A 17 35.27 -21.40 23.42
N LEU A 18 35.32 -20.55 24.44
CA LEU A 18 34.62 -19.27 24.49
C LEU A 18 35.19 -18.25 23.47
N CYS A 19 36.50 -18.26 23.22
CA CYS A 19 37.11 -17.46 22.16
C CYS A 19 36.78 -17.98 20.75
N CYS A 20 36.47 -19.27 20.62
CA CYS A 20 36.08 -19.90 19.35
C CYS A 20 34.57 -19.78 19.05
N THR A 21 33.73 -19.38 20.00
CA THR A 21 32.33 -19.06 19.72
C THR A 21 32.25 -17.71 19.01
N LYS A 22 32.10 -17.74 17.67
CA LYS A 22 31.69 -16.54 16.94
C LYS A 22 30.26 -16.20 17.36
N ALA A 23 30.00 -14.93 17.67
CA ALA A 23 28.64 -14.45 17.83
C ALA A 23 27.89 -14.66 16.51
N ALA A 24 26.94 -15.59 16.49
CA ALA A 24 26.02 -15.75 15.37
C ALA A 24 24.91 -14.71 15.56
N SER A 25 24.79 -13.78 14.63
CA SER A 25 23.61 -12.92 14.58
C SER A 25 22.48 -13.68 13.88
N GLY A 26 21.34 -13.83 14.56
CA GLY A 26 20.11 -14.40 13.97
C GLY A 26 19.46 -13.48 12.92
N PHE A 27 19.94 -12.25 12.79
CA PHE A 27 19.46 -11.26 11.83
C PHE A 27 20.63 -10.55 11.16
N LYS A 28 20.62 -10.55 9.83
CA LYS A 28 21.60 -9.83 9.01
C LYS A 28 20.87 -8.78 8.20
N GLU A 29 20.79 -7.56 8.73
CA GLU A 29 20.03 -6.45 8.15
C GLU A 29 20.32 -6.23 6.66
N ASN A 30 21.59 -6.38 6.25
CA ASN A 30 22.03 -6.19 4.87
C ASN A 30 21.48 -7.23 3.88
N GLU A 31 20.94 -8.36 4.35
CA GLU A 31 20.27 -9.38 3.55
C GLU A 31 18.78 -9.08 3.36
N PHE A 32 18.25 -8.02 3.97
CA PHE A 32 16.87 -7.56 3.80
C PHE A 32 16.83 -6.22 3.04
N LYS A 33 15.97 -6.14 2.02
CA LYS A 33 15.75 -4.88 1.30
C LYS A 33 15.13 -3.83 2.23
N THR A 34 15.78 -2.68 2.33
CA THR A 34 15.17 -1.42 2.76
C THR A 34 14.29 -0.88 1.64
N CYS A 35 13.45 0.12 1.92
CA CYS A 35 12.63 0.77 0.91
C CYS A 35 13.49 1.37 -0.21
N ALA A 36 14.64 1.97 0.12
CA ALA A 36 15.57 2.52 -0.86
C ALA A 36 16.21 1.46 -1.76
N LYS A 37 16.28 0.19 -1.32
CA LYS A 37 16.78 -0.95 -2.11
C LYS A 37 15.68 -1.71 -2.83
N SER A 38 14.43 -1.25 -2.74
CA SER A 38 13.28 -1.86 -3.41
C SER A 38 12.71 -0.84 -4.39
N SER A 39 12.91 -1.05 -5.69
CA SER A 39 12.69 0.02 -6.68
C SER A 39 11.27 0.60 -6.65
N PHE A 40 10.24 -0.24 -6.51
CA PHE A 40 8.86 0.24 -6.40
C PHE A 40 8.62 1.05 -5.12
N CYS A 41 9.21 0.65 -3.99
CA CYS A 41 9.06 1.36 -2.73
C CYS A 41 9.72 2.74 -2.84
N GLN A 42 10.93 2.81 -3.39
CA GLN A 42 11.62 4.07 -3.63
C GLN A 42 10.80 5.03 -4.51
N ARG A 43 10.24 4.55 -5.62
CA ARG A 43 9.41 5.38 -6.53
C ARG A 43 8.11 5.84 -5.88
N LEU A 44 7.43 4.96 -5.15
CA LEU A 44 6.09 5.24 -4.59
C LEU A 44 6.11 5.94 -3.24
N ARG A 45 7.25 5.96 -2.53
CA ARG A 45 7.34 6.52 -1.18
C ARG A 45 7.29 8.05 -1.14
N SER A 46 7.86 8.69 -2.16
CA SER A 46 8.01 10.15 -2.23
C SER A 46 7.30 10.73 -3.45
N VAL A 47 6.19 10.10 -3.86
CA VAL A 47 5.33 10.64 -4.93
C VAL A 47 4.88 12.04 -4.48
N PRO A 48 5.16 13.10 -5.28
CA PRO A 48 4.63 14.42 -4.96
C PRO A 48 3.10 14.38 -5.06
N PRO A 49 2.39 15.16 -4.23
CA PRO A 49 0.95 15.38 -4.41
C PRO A 49 0.65 15.84 -5.84
N GLU A 50 -0.03 14.99 -6.62
CA GLU A 50 -0.36 15.25 -8.02
C GLU A 50 -1.86 15.08 -8.23
N HIS A 51 -2.51 16.12 -8.74
CA HIS A 51 -3.95 16.11 -9.07
C HIS A 51 -4.21 15.45 -10.43
N LYS A 52 -3.57 14.30 -10.69
CA LYS A 52 -3.55 13.70 -12.02
C LYS A 52 -4.70 12.76 -12.32
N TYR A 53 -5.32 12.13 -11.33
CA TYR A 53 -6.36 11.12 -11.59
C TYR A 53 -7.76 11.71 -11.52
N VAL A 54 -8.56 11.46 -12.57
CA VAL A 54 -9.92 11.98 -12.72
C VAL A 54 -10.87 10.82 -12.99
N ILE A 55 -11.97 10.73 -12.24
CA ILE A 55 -13.08 9.84 -12.56
C ILE A 55 -13.97 10.54 -13.60
N GLU A 56 -14.12 9.93 -14.77
CA GLU A 56 -14.85 10.55 -15.89
C GLU A 56 -16.36 10.57 -15.66
N SER A 57 -16.90 9.47 -15.15
CA SER A 57 -18.31 9.32 -14.81
C SER A 57 -18.50 8.16 -13.84
N LEU A 58 -19.61 8.18 -13.10
CA LEU A 58 -20.03 7.09 -12.23
C LEU A 58 -21.45 6.63 -12.57
N GLU A 59 -21.60 5.31 -12.65
CA GLU A 59 -22.87 4.64 -12.95
C GLU A 59 -23.04 3.42 -12.05
N ALA A 60 -24.26 3.21 -11.56
CA ALA A 60 -24.60 1.99 -10.83
C ALA A 60 -24.86 0.85 -11.83
N ASP A 61 -24.27 -0.32 -11.58
CA ASP A 61 -24.55 -1.54 -12.34
C ASP A 61 -25.72 -2.33 -11.74
N ASP A 62 -26.11 -3.42 -12.41
CA ASP A 62 -27.22 -4.29 -11.98
C ASP A 62 -26.96 -4.98 -10.63
N SER A 63 -25.70 -5.06 -10.18
CA SER A 63 -25.35 -5.58 -8.86
C SER A 63 -25.50 -4.54 -7.75
N GLY A 64 -25.77 -3.28 -8.11
CA GLY A 64 -25.80 -2.14 -7.21
C GLY A 64 -24.41 -1.61 -6.83
N ALA A 65 -23.35 -2.08 -7.50
CA ALA A 65 -22.02 -1.47 -7.41
C ALA A 65 -21.99 -0.20 -8.26
N VAL A 66 -21.21 0.79 -7.84
CA VAL A 66 -20.98 2.01 -8.62
C VAL A 66 -19.64 1.89 -9.34
N ARG A 67 -19.60 2.12 -10.64
CA ARG A 67 -18.42 1.95 -11.50
C ARG A 67 -18.15 3.19 -12.33
N GLY A 68 -16.88 3.36 -12.70
CA GLY A 68 -16.43 4.45 -13.57
C GLY A 68 -15.08 4.16 -14.21
N LYS A 69 -14.70 5.02 -15.15
CA LYS A 69 -13.37 5.04 -15.76
C LYS A 69 -12.53 6.15 -15.14
N VAL A 70 -11.24 5.90 -14.97
CA VAL A 70 -10.27 6.87 -14.46
C VAL A 70 -9.31 7.26 -15.58
N SER A 71 -9.20 8.55 -15.86
CA SER A 71 -8.21 9.14 -16.75
C SER A 71 -7.09 9.82 -15.97
N VAL A 72 -5.98 10.09 -16.67
CA VAL A 72 -4.82 10.79 -16.11
C VAL A 72 -4.63 12.12 -16.86
N VAL A 73 -4.54 13.21 -16.11
CA VAL A 73 -4.39 14.59 -16.58
C VAL A 73 -2.93 14.86 -16.94
N ASP A 74 -2.70 15.70 -17.94
CA ASP A 74 -1.38 16.17 -18.40
C ASP A 74 -0.40 15.07 -18.85
N GLU A 75 -0.91 13.88 -19.17
CA GLU A 75 -0.14 12.86 -19.87
C GLU A 75 -0.49 12.86 -21.35
N ASP A 76 0.54 12.85 -22.20
CA ASP A 76 0.38 12.83 -23.65
C ASP A 76 -0.59 11.71 -24.02
N ALA A 77 -1.71 12.10 -24.62
CA ALA A 77 -2.63 11.15 -25.23
C ALA A 77 -1.94 10.27 -26.30
N GLU A 78 -0.71 10.64 -26.69
CA GLU A 78 0.18 9.97 -27.64
C GLU A 78 1.11 8.91 -27.04
N ASP A 79 1.20 8.73 -25.71
CA ASP A 79 1.91 7.56 -25.15
C ASP A 79 1.04 6.31 -25.34
N GLU A 80 1.01 5.83 -26.58
CA GLU A 80 0.32 4.62 -27.00
C GLU A 80 0.94 3.36 -26.39
N THR A 81 2.12 3.47 -25.76
CA THR A 81 2.81 2.33 -25.17
C THR A 81 2.11 1.83 -23.90
N LEU A 82 1.31 2.68 -23.24
CA LEU A 82 0.64 2.35 -21.99
C LEU A 82 -0.84 1.99 -22.20
N HIS A 83 -1.31 1.05 -21.40
CA HIS A 83 -2.74 0.83 -21.25
C HIS A 83 -3.40 2.02 -20.54
N LYS A 84 -4.51 2.51 -21.10
CA LYS A 84 -5.23 3.69 -20.59
C LYS A 84 -6.43 3.33 -19.70
N ASP A 85 -6.89 2.08 -19.79
CA ASP A 85 -8.07 1.61 -19.05
C ASP A 85 -7.75 1.41 -17.57
N ILE A 86 -8.15 2.38 -16.75
CA ILE A 86 -8.22 2.22 -15.30
C ILE A 86 -9.69 2.21 -14.91
N ASP A 87 -10.11 1.11 -14.30
CA ASP A 87 -11.46 0.94 -13.78
C ASP A 87 -11.52 1.35 -12.31
N PHE A 88 -12.56 2.09 -11.95
CA PHE A 88 -12.93 2.41 -10.58
C PHE A 88 -14.23 1.69 -10.22
N ALA A 89 -14.32 1.17 -9.00
CA ALA A 89 -15.57 0.64 -8.46
C ALA A 89 -15.70 0.85 -6.95
N LEU A 90 -16.93 1.10 -6.53
CA LEU A 90 -17.39 1.05 -5.15
C LEU A 90 -18.43 -0.06 -5.00
N LEU A 91 -18.21 -0.94 -4.02
CA LEU A 91 -19.15 -2.00 -3.65
C LEU A 91 -19.46 -1.89 -2.17
N ALA A 92 -20.73 -2.00 -1.80
CA ALA A 92 -21.15 -2.00 -0.40
C ALA A 92 -21.69 -3.38 0.00
N TYR A 93 -21.51 -3.76 1.26
CA TYR A 93 -21.95 -5.06 1.80
C TYR A 93 -22.84 -4.88 3.03
N GLU A 94 -23.71 -5.88 3.28
CA GLU A 94 -24.69 -5.87 4.38
C GLU A 94 -24.03 -5.72 5.76
N SER A 95 -22.77 -6.14 5.90
CA SER A 95 -21.94 -5.99 7.11
C SER A 95 -21.45 -4.55 7.39
N GLY A 96 -21.87 -3.57 6.59
CA GLY A 96 -21.43 -2.17 6.73
C GLY A 96 -20.07 -1.88 6.10
N VAL A 97 -19.55 -2.80 5.28
CA VAL A 97 -18.26 -2.67 4.61
C VAL A 97 -18.44 -1.96 3.26
N LEU A 98 -17.57 -1.00 2.98
CA LEU A 98 -17.38 -0.42 1.65
C LEU A 98 -16.06 -0.90 1.08
N ARG A 99 -16.08 -1.41 -0.15
CA ARG A 99 -14.90 -1.81 -0.92
C ARG A 99 -14.68 -0.85 -2.07
N LEU A 100 -13.57 -0.11 -1.98
CA LEU A 100 -13.00 0.65 -3.10
C LEU A 100 -12.09 -0.27 -3.91
N LYS A 101 -12.29 -0.32 -5.23
CA LYS A 101 -11.45 -1.07 -6.16
C LYS A 101 -10.98 -0.16 -7.28
N VAL A 102 -9.68 -0.18 -7.53
CA VAL A 102 -9.08 0.37 -8.76
C VAL A 102 -8.34 -0.75 -9.45
N SER A 103 -8.64 -0.99 -10.72
CA SER A 103 -8.11 -2.15 -11.45
C SER A 103 -7.77 -1.85 -12.90
N GLN A 104 -6.98 -2.74 -13.49
CA GLN A 104 -6.64 -2.75 -14.89
C GLN A 104 -6.59 -4.22 -15.33
N PRO A 105 -7.09 -4.58 -16.54
CA PRO A 105 -7.03 -5.93 -17.06
C PRO A 105 -5.60 -6.49 -17.05
N GLY A 106 -5.43 -7.75 -16.61
CA GLY A 106 -4.13 -8.42 -16.56
C GLY A 106 -3.34 -8.23 -15.26
N ARG A 107 -3.86 -7.45 -14.30
CA ARG A 107 -3.32 -7.41 -12.93
C ARG A 107 -3.82 -8.57 -12.09
N PHE A 108 -2.98 -8.98 -11.14
CA PHE A 108 -3.33 -10.02 -10.19
C PHE A 108 -4.44 -9.53 -9.26
N GLU A 109 -5.52 -10.31 -9.16
CA GLU A 109 -6.54 -10.16 -8.13
C GLU A 109 -6.42 -11.31 -7.15
N VAL A 110 -6.24 -11.00 -5.86
CA VAL A 110 -6.04 -12.02 -4.83
C VAL A 110 -7.31 -12.86 -4.72
N PRO A 111 -7.26 -14.17 -5.00
CA PRO A 111 -8.41 -15.05 -4.79
C PRO A 111 -8.67 -15.22 -3.29
N GLU A 112 -9.87 -15.69 -2.93
CA GLU A 112 -10.20 -16.13 -1.55
C GLU A 112 -10.17 -15.04 -0.46
N VAL A 113 -10.00 -13.75 -0.81
CA VAL A 113 -10.10 -12.64 0.16
C VAL A 113 -11.56 -12.31 0.48
N LEU A 114 -12.46 -12.48 -0.49
CA LEU A 114 -13.88 -12.36 -0.26
C LEU A 114 -14.41 -13.67 0.31
N LEU A 115 -15.10 -13.58 1.44
CA LEU A 115 -15.84 -14.70 2.01
C LEU A 115 -17.13 -14.91 1.19
N ASP A 116 -17.52 -16.17 1.00
CA ASP A 116 -18.68 -16.55 0.17
C ASP A 116 -20.01 -16.00 0.72
N ASP A 117 -20.06 -15.64 2.00
CA ASP A 117 -21.22 -15.10 2.69
C ASP A 117 -21.34 -13.56 2.61
N LEU A 118 -20.42 -12.89 1.91
CA LEU A 118 -20.47 -11.44 1.71
C LEU A 118 -21.62 -11.06 0.77
N LYS A 119 -22.73 -10.64 1.39
CA LYS A 119 -23.90 -10.15 0.66
C LYS A 119 -23.74 -8.68 0.29
N GLN A 120 -23.66 -8.41 -1.01
CA GLN A 120 -23.61 -7.06 -1.56
C GLN A 120 -24.96 -6.34 -1.38
N VAL A 121 -24.91 -5.02 -1.12
CA VAL A 121 -26.08 -4.13 -1.04
C VAL A 121 -25.88 -2.94 -1.99
N PRO A 122 -26.96 -2.37 -2.55
CA PRO A 122 -26.83 -1.30 -3.54
C PRO A 122 -26.34 0.02 -2.92
N LEU A 123 -25.49 0.72 -3.67
CA LEU A 123 -25.16 2.13 -3.45
C LEU A 123 -26.19 2.99 -4.19
N THR A 124 -26.99 3.73 -3.43
CA THR A 124 -28.05 4.60 -3.99
C THR A 124 -27.54 6.02 -4.17
N SER A 125 -27.67 6.57 -5.38
CA SER A 125 -27.30 7.96 -5.63
C SER A 125 -28.23 8.91 -4.86
N GLN A 126 -27.64 9.84 -4.12
CA GLN A 126 -28.32 10.90 -3.37
C GLN A 126 -28.17 12.26 -4.07
N SER A 127 -27.04 12.46 -4.76
CA SER A 127 -26.74 13.67 -5.51
C SER A 127 -25.73 13.35 -6.61
N LYS A 128 -25.92 13.96 -7.77
CA LYS A 128 -25.02 13.88 -8.91
C LYS A 128 -24.70 15.29 -9.39
N ALA A 129 -23.52 15.80 -9.05
CA ALA A 129 -23.00 17.08 -9.48
C ALA A 129 -21.75 16.88 -10.34
N SER A 130 -21.39 17.88 -11.14
CA SER A 130 -20.25 17.79 -12.08
C SER A 130 -18.89 17.58 -11.41
N ALA A 131 -18.73 18.02 -10.15
CA ALA A 131 -17.48 17.88 -9.41
C ALA A 131 -17.50 16.70 -8.41
N GLN A 132 -18.69 16.29 -7.97
CA GLN A 132 -18.85 15.28 -6.93
C GLN A 132 -20.16 14.51 -7.07
N GLU A 133 -20.13 13.23 -6.71
CA GLU A 133 -21.31 12.39 -6.58
C GLU A 133 -21.42 11.86 -5.15
N ILE A 134 -22.65 11.76 -4.64
CA ILE A 134 -22.93 11.31 -3.28
C ILE A 134 -23.78 10.05 -3.36
N PHE A 135 -23.32 9.00 -2.68
CA PHE A 135 -24.00 7.71 -2.58
C PHE A 135 -24.32 7.39 -1.13
N GLN A 136 -25.36 6.59 -0.94
CA GLN A 136 -25.75 6.06 0.36
C GLN A 136 -25.88 4.54 0.28
N PHE A 137 -25.37 3.86 1.30
CA PHE A 137 -25.68 2.47 1.59
C PHE A 137 -26.03 2.37 3.08
N GLN A 138 -27.16 1.74 3.40
CA GLN A 138 -27.67 1.69 4.77
C GLN A 138 -27.73 3.11 5.41
N ASN A 139 -27.09 3.30 6.57
CA ASN A 139 -26.97 4.59 7.27
C ASN A 139 -25.65 5.33 6.96
N SER A 140 -24.84 4.83 6.03
CA SER A 140 -23.55 5.41 5.65
C SER A 140 -23.64 6.24 4.39
N LEU A 141 -22.82 7.29 4.31
CA LEU A 141 -22.71 8.19 3.17
C LEU A 141 -21.32 8.07 2.55
N VAL A 142 -21.24 8.08 1.23
CA VAL A 142 -19.99 8.09 0.48
C VAL A 142 -20.01 9.29 -0.44
N VAL A 143 -19.03 10.18 -0.31
CA VAL A 143 -18.85 11.33 -1.19
C VAL A 143 -17.66 11.04 -2.08
N VAL A 144 -17.87 11.07 -3.40
CA VAL A 144 -16.82 10.86 -4.40
C VAL A 144 -16.58 12.18 -5.12
N THR A 145 -15.42 12.79 -4.90
CA THR A 145 -14.93 13.90 -5.72
C THR A 145 -14.31 13.31 -6.99
N LEU A 146 -14.73 13.82 -8.15
CA LEU A 146 -14.32 13.26 -9.45
C LEU A 146 -12.93 13.74 -9.89
N SER A 147 -12.59 15.01 -9.62
CA SER A 147 -11.33 15.63 -10.04
C SER A 147 -10.78 16.62 -8.98
N PRO A 148 -9.59 16.39 -8.42
CA PRO A 148 -8.88 15.10 -8.41
C PRO A 148 -9.71 14.03 -7.67
N MET A 149 -9.55 12.77 -8.07
CA MET A 149 -10.27 11.64 -7.46
C MET A 149 -10.06 11.60 -5.94
N LYS A 150 -11.14 11.66 -5.17
CA LYS A 150 -11.13 11.54 -3.71
C LYS A 150 -12.39 10.82 -3.22
N VAL A 151 -12.28 9.97 -2.20
CA VAL A 151 -13.43 9.26 -1.63
C VAL A 151 -13.50 9.49 -0.13
N GLU A 152 -14.58 10.10 0.33
CA GLU A 152 -14.87 10.33 1.74
C GLU A 152 -16.00 9.41 2.20
N VAL A 153 -15.76 8.66 3.27
CA VAL A 153 -16.74 7.73 3.84
C VAL A 153 -17.18 8.24 5.20
N TYR A 154 -18.46 8.50 5.33
CA TYR A 154 -19.11 8.85 6.59
C TYR A 154 -19.82 7.59 7.09
N GLY A 155 -19.56 7.24 8.36
CA GLY A 155 -20.28 6.19 9.08
C GLY A 155 -21.76 6.56 9.27
N ASP A 156 -22.33 6.32 10.45
CA ASP A 156 -23.73 6.68 10.71
C ASP A 156 -23.96 8.19 10.47
N LYS A 157 -24.57 8.53 9.32
CA LYS A 157 -24.76 9.90 8.85
C LYS A 157 -25.62 10.74 9.78
N SER A 158 -26.39 10.10 10.66
CA SER A 158 -27.20 10.79 11.66
C SER A 158 -26.39 11.28 12.87
N LYS A 159 -25.17 10.76 13.04
CA LYS A 159 -24.33 11.00 14.22
C LYS A 159 -23.00 11.66 13.90
N ILE A 160 -22.50 11.49 12.69
CA ILE A 160 -21.14 11.89 12.32
C ILE A 160 -21.18 12.95 11.22
N THR A 161 -20.55 14.10 11.50
CA THR A 161 -20.41 15.23 10.56
C THR A 161 -19.04 15.28 9.87
N THR A 162 -18.07 14.49 10.35
CA THR A 162 -16.72 14.37 9.78
C THR A 162 -16.54 13.00 9.11
N PRO A 163 -15.78 12.89 8.01
CA PRO A 163 -15.55 11.59 7.41
C PRO A 163 -14.82 10.65 8.39
N THR A 164 -15.19 9.38 8.40
CA THR A 164 -14.55 8.33 9.19
C THR A 164 -13.24 7.88 8.53
N VAL A 165 -13.25 7.82 7.20
CA VAL A 165 -12.07 7.51 6.36
C VAL A 165 -12.11 8.39 5.13
N VAL A 166 -10.95 8.89 4.72
CA VAL A 166 -10.77 9.58 3.44
C VAL A 166 -9.66 8.91 2.64
N PHE A 167 -9.98 8.52 1.41
CA PHE A 167 -9.00 7.99 0.46
C PHE A 167 -8.54 9.11 -0.46
N ASN A 168 -7.22 9.18 -0.66
CA ASN A 168 -6.53 10.14 -1.52
C ASN A 168 -6.68 11.61 -1.10
N GLU A 169 -6.74 11.90 0.21
CA GLU A 169 -6.84 13.27 0.74
C GLU A 169 -5.67 14.14 0.29
N ASN A 170 -4.45 13.58 0.29
CA ASN A 170 -3.23 14.30 -0.05
C ASN A 170 -2.82 14.14 -1.53
N SER A 171 -3.70 13.60 -2.38
CA SER A 171 -3.41 13.35 -3.80
C SER A 171 -2.13 12.50 -4.01
N LEU A 172 -1.92 11.47 -3.17
CA LEU A 172 -0.79 10.54 -3.26
C LEU A 172 -1.16 9.20 -3.95
N PHE A 173 -2.37 9.11 -4.50
CA PHE A 173 -2.76 8.01 -5.37
C PHE A 173 -1.83 8.00 -6.58
N ASN A 174 -1.19 6.86 -6.82
CA ASN A 174 -0.37 6.62 -8.00
C ASN A 174 -0.57 5.18 -8.45
N PHE A 175 -0.76 5.00 -9.75
CA PHE A 175 -1.04 3.73 -10.38
C PHE A 175 -0.11 3.59 -11.59
N GLU A 176 1.00 2.84 -11.42
CA GLU A 176 1.96 2.60 -12.50
C GLU A 176 1.31 1.67 -13.54
N ARG A 177 0.73 2.23 -14.61
CA ARG A 177 -0.01 1.49 -15.65
C ARG A 177 0.89 0.48 -16.37
N GLN A 178 0.30 -0.63 -16.82
CA GLN A 178 1.05 -1.64 -17.57
C GLN A 178 1.44 -1.11 -18.96
N VAL A 179 2.66 -1.43 -19.39
CA VAL A 179 3.12 -1.28 -20.77
C VAL A 179 2.44 -2.34 -21.63
N LYS A 180 1.99 -1.97 -22.83
CA LYS A 180 1.38 -2.87 -23.79
C LYS A 180 2.41 -3.91 -24.27
N PRO A 181 1.97 -5.14 -24.59
CA PRO A 181 2.87 -6.18 -25.08
C PRO A 181 3.64 -5.73 -26.33
N GLY A 182 4.97 -5.93 -26.34
CA GLY A 182 5.83 -5.61 -27.49
C GLY A 182 6.40 -4.19 -27.53
N GLU A 183 5.91 -3.28 -26.67
CA GLU A 183 6.27 -1.86 -26.72
C GLU A 183 7.48 -1.48 -25.84
N ASN A 184 7.88 -2.29 -24.85
CA ASN A 184 9.22 -2.23 -24.22
C ASN A 184 9.43 -3.36 -23.21
N GLY A 185 10.13 -4.42 -23.63
CA GLY A 185 10.66 -5.46 -22.75
C GLY A 185 12.17 -5.33 -22.60
N SER A 186 12.67 -4.15 -22.24
CA SER A 186 14.11 -3.90 -22.14
C SER A 186 14.67 -4.43 -20.82
N SER A 187 15.95 -4.79 -20.83
CA SER A 187 16.77 -5.10 -19.64
C SER A 187 16.87 -3.93 -18.63
N GLU A 188 16.26 -2.79 -18.91
CA GLU A 188 16.38 -1.55 -18.14
C GLU A 188 15.55 -1.57 -16.85
N TRP A 189 14.50 -2.40 -16.78
CA TRP A 189 13.69 -2.54 -15.56
C TRP A 189 14.27 -3.53 -14.56
N ALA A 190 15.24 -4.34 -14.97
CA ALA A 190 15.78 -5.42 -14.16
C ALA A 190 16.36 -4.88 -12.86
N GLU A 191 16.08 -5.57 -11.76
CA GLU A 191 16.58 -5.20 -10.44
C GLU A 191 17.42 -6.35 -9.88
N THR A 192 18.61 -6.04 -9.38
CA THR A 192 19.50 -7.03 -8.77
C THR A 192 19.65 -6.74 -7.28
N PHE A 193 19.48 -7.77 -6.45
CA PHE A 193 19.71 -7.71 -5.02
C PHE A 193 20.55 -8.90 -4.58
N LEU A 194 21.74 -8.60 -4.03
CA LEU A 194 22.78 -9.61 -3.78
C LEU A 194 23.09 -10.40 -5.06
N SER A 195 23.03 -11.73 -5.01
CA SER A 195 23.27 -12.61 -6.15
C SER A 195 22.03 -12.87 -7.02
N HIS A 196 20.87 -12.28 -6.70
CA HIS A 196 19.61 -12.55 -7.39
C HIS A 196 19.20 -11.39 -8.29
N SER A 197 18.87 -11.70 -9.54
CA SER A 197 18.39 -10.72 -10.53
C SER A 197 16.94 -11.01 -10.91
N ASP A 198 16.07 -10.03 -10.75
CA ASP A 198 14.70 -10.03 -11.22
C ASP A 198 14.62 -9.26 -12.53
N THR A 199 14.26 -9.95 -13.61
CA THR A 199 14.11 -9.37 -14.95
C THR A 199 12.97 -8.36 -15.08
N ARG A 200 11.98 -8.36 -14.17
CA ARG A 200 10.83 -7.45 -14.16
C ARG A 200 10.16 -7.30 -15.53
N LYS A 201 9.73 -8.43 -16.12
CA LYS A 201 9.17 -8.51 -17.49
C LYS A 201 8.02 -7.56 -17.78
N ASN A 202 7.20 -7.26 -16.78
CA ASN A 202 6.03 -6.38 -16.93
C ASN A 202 6.32 -4.93 -16.52
N GLY A 203 7.58 -4.60 -16.24
CA GLY A 203 8.00 -3.26 -15.83
C GLY A 203 7.48 -2.83 -14.45
N PRO A 204 7.42 -1.51 -14.21
CA PRO A 204 6.71 -0.91 -13.08
C PRO A 204 5.21 -1.21 -13.10
N MET A 205 4.67 -1.74 -11.99
CA MET A 205 3.23 -2.02 -11.84
C MET A 205 2.74 -1.70 -10.41
N GLY A 206 3.48 -0.88 -9.68
CA GLY A 206 3.16 -0.50 -8.32
C GLY A 206 1.92 0.39 -8.21
N LEU A 207 1.31 0.36 -7.02
CA LEU A 207 0.15 1.18 -6.65
C LEU A 207 0.41 1.81 -5.28
N SER A 208 0.14 3.09 -5.13
CA SER A 208 0.09 3.79 -3.84
C SER A 208 -1.23 4.54 -3.70
N ILE A 209 -1.69 4.68 -2.46
CA ILE A 209 -2.81 5.53 -2.09
C ILE A 209 -2.61 5.96 -0.63
N ASP A 210 -2.92 7.21 -0.30
CA ASP A 210 -3.01 7.61 1.10
C ASP A 210 -4.43 7.39 1.63
N VAL A 211 -4.50 6.91 2.87
CA VAL A 211 -5.75 6.70 3.61
C VAL A 211 -5.65 7.51 4.89
N HIS A 212 -6.54 8.47 5.04
CA HIS A 212 -6.61 9.37 6.18
C HIS A 212 -7.75 8.95 7.11
N PHE A 213 -7.49 8.98 8.42
CA PHE A 213 -8.43 8.63 9.48
C PHE A 213 -8.63 9.86 10.39
N PRO A 214 -9.58 10.77 10.07
CA PRO A 214 -9.81 11.96 10.86
C PRO A 214 -10.10 11.66 12.34
N GLY A 215 -9.42 12.37 13.24
CA GLY A 215 -9.58 12.22 14.69
C GLY A 215 -8.93 10.98 15.31
N ALA A 216 -8.33 10.09 14.51
CA ALA A 216 -7.60 8.94 15.02
C ALA A 216 -6.15 9.31 15.39
N ASN A 217 -5.78 9.11 16.66
CA ASN A 217 -4.41 9.32 17.15
C ASN A 217 -3.57 8.04 17.19
N HIS A 218 -4.22 6.88 17.02
CA HIS A 218 -3.59 5.58 17.10
C HIS A 218 -4.11 4.67 15.98
N VAL A 219 -3.18 3.97 15.33
CA VAL A 219 -3.48 2.89 14.38
C VAL A 219 -2.78 1.61 14.82
N PHE A 220 -3.39 0.47 14.48
CA PHE A 220 -2.98 -0.88 14.93
C PHE A 220 -3.10 -1.86 13.74
N GLY A 221 -2.68 -3.12 13.89
CA GLY A 221 -2.94 -4.15 12.88
C GLY A 221 -1.73 -4.47 11.99
N ILE A 222 -1.92 -4.77 10.69
CA ILE A 222 -0.85 -5.15 9.74
C ILE A 222 0.28 -6.09 10.28
N PRO A 223 -0.02 -7.17 11.04
CA PRO A 223 1.01 -8.11 11.50
C PRO A 223 1.68 -8.84 10.32
N GLU A 224 2.83 -9.50 10.48
CA GLU A 224 3.59 -9.78 11.70
C GLU A 224 4.82 -8.87 11.85
N ARG A 225 5.11 -8.41 13.09
CA ARG A 225 6.27 -7.56 13.38
C ARG A 225 6.55 -7.43 14.87
N ALA A 226 7.83 -7.28 15.21
CA ALA A 226 8.30 -6.97 16.56
C ALA A 226 8.32 -5.44 16.81
N THR A 227 7.14 -4.84 17.00
CA THR A 227 7.01 -3.41 17.35
C THR A 227 5.89 -3.20 18.38
N ARG A 228 5.65 -1.95 18.76
CA ARG A 228 4.56 -1.56 19.67
C ARG A 228 3.18 -1.88 19.07
N PHE A 229 2.21 -2.15 19.94
CA PHE A 229 0.83 -2.40 19.51
C PHE A 229 0.25 -1.20 18.74
N SER A 230 0.29 -0.01 19.35
CA SER A 230 0.04 1.24 18.62
C SER A 230 1.23 1.58 17.76
N LEU A 231 0.98 1.76 16.47
CA LEU A 231 2.01 1.89 15.46
C LEU A 231 2.73 3.24 15.49
N PRO A 232 4.07 3.24 15.63
CA PRO A 232 4.87 4.43 15.38
C PRO A 232 4.72 4.98 13.95
N PRO A 233 4.80 6.31 13.76
CA PRO A 233 4.92 6.92 12.43
C PRO A 233 6.16 6.44 11.68
N THR A 234 6.08 6.38 10.35
CA THR A 234 7.16 5.93 9.46
C THR A 234 7.60 6.99 8.44
N LYS A 235 7.10 8.22 8.58
CA LYS A 235 7.61 9.40 7.87
C LYS A 235 8.63 10.14 8.75
N GLU A 236 9.44 10.98 8.11
CA GLU A 236 10.54 11.76 8.68
C GLU A 236 10.34 12.14 10.17
N VAL A 237 11.28 11.75 11.02
CA VAL A 237 11.40 12.29 12.38
C VAL A 237 12.65 13.15 12.40
N HIS A 238 12.49 14.43 12.76
CA HIS A 238 13.62 15.30 13.06
C HIS A 238 14.19 14.91 14.42
N ALA A 239 15.30 14.18 14.43
CA ALA A 239 16.10 13.96 15.63
C ALA A 239 17.40 14.75 15.48
N ASN A 240 17.66 15.66 16.42
CA ASN A 240 18.91 16.44 16.50
C ASN A 240 19.28 17.25 15.23
N GLY A 241 18.29 17.70 14.45
CA GLY A 241 18.52 18.45 13.21
C GLY A 241 18.86 17.59 12.00
N GLU A 242 18.95 16.27 12.15
CA GLU A 242 19.13 15.32 11.04
C GLU A 242 17.77 14.74 10.60
N LYS A 243 17.56 14.70 9.29
CA LYS A 243 16.40 14.02 8.69
C LYS A 243 16.67 12.52 8.69
N VAL A 244 16.04 11.78 9.61
CA VAL A 244 16.05 10.32 9.57
C VAL A 244 14.73 9.84 8.98
N LEU A 245 14.80 9.29 7.78
CA LEU A 245 13.67 8.60 7.17
C LEU A 245 13.56 7.20 7.81
N HIS A 246 12.58 7.02 8.70
CA HIS A 246 12.28 5.67 9.22
C HIS A 246 11.84 4.74 8.09
N GLU A 247 12.14 3.45 8.12
CA GLU A 247 11.60 2.48 7.14
C GLU A 247 10.06 2.34 7.26
N PRO A 248 9.32 2.08 6.17
CA PRO A 248 7.90 1.78 6.27
C PRO A 248 7.70 0.38 6.84
N TYR A 249 6.52 0.11 7.42
CA TYR A 249 6.16 -1.27 7.73
C TYR A 249 6.11 -2.10 6.44
N ARG A 250 6.75 -3.26 6.45
CA ARG A 250 6.87 -4.15 5.29
C ARG A 250 6.05 -5.41 5.52
N LEU A 251 5.09 -5.66 4.64
CA LEU A 251 4.33 -6.91 4.58
C LEU A 251 4.86 -7.76 3.43
N TYR A 252 5.81 -8.62 3.74
CA TYR A 252 6.39 -9.58 2.82
C TYR A 252 6.85 -10.76 3.67
N ASN A 253 6.20 -11.92 3.53
CA ASN A 253 6.53 -13.09 4.33
C ASN A 253 7.97 -13.51 4.00
N LEU A 254 8.80 -13.63 5.03
CA LEU A 254 10.24 -13.89 4.97
C LEU A 254 10.61 -15.11 5.82
#